data_AF-A0A1E4L4V4-F1
#
_entry.id   AF-A0A1E4L4V4-F1
#
_cell.length_a   1.000
_cell.length_b   1.000
_cell.length_c   1.000
_cell.angle_alpha   90.00
_cell.angle_beta   90.00
_cell.angle_gamma   90.00
#
_symmetry.space_group_name_H-M   'P 1'
#
loop_
_entity.id
_entity.type
_entity.pdbx_description
1 polymer ?
#
loop_
_entity_poly.entity_id
_entity_poly.type
_entity_poly.pdbx_seq_one_letter_code
_entity_poly.pdbx_strand_id
1 'polypeptide(L)'
;MSVVGPRPHAVAHNEQYRKLIKGYMLRHKVKPGITGWAQVNGLRGETETLDKMRARVQYDIDYMRNWSLGFGLMIIGKTLAVVWRDQNAY
;
A
#
# COMPACT_ATOMS: atom_id res chain seq x y z
N MET A 1 2.63 -10.78 -10.16
CA MET A 1 1.96 -9.98 -9.12
C MET A 1 1.83 -10.82 -7.85
N SER A 2 1.83 -10.19 -6.68
CA SER A 2 1.59 -10.82 -5.37
C SER A 2 0.12 -10.63 -4.96
N VAL A 3 -0.40 -11.42 -4.02
CA VAL A 3 -1.71 -11.16 -3.41
C VAL A 3 -1.65 -9.92 -2.53
N VAL A 4 -0.59 -9.80 -1.73
CA VAL A 4 -0.34 -8.67 -0.82
C VAL A 4 0.96 -7.95 -1.21
N GLY A 5 0.92 -6.63 -1.33
CA GLY A 5 2.08 -5.83 -1.67
C GLY A 5 1.74 -4.38 -2.07
N PRO A 6 2.76 -3.53 -2.29
CA PRO A 6 2.57 -2.14 -2.69
C PRO A 6 1.82 -2.05 -4.02
N ARG A 7 0.83 -1.17 -4.13
CA ARG A 7 0.11 -0.96 -5.41
C ARG A 7 1.05 -0.26 -6.42
N PRO A 8 1.01 -0.58 -7.72
CA PRO A 8 1.80 0.14 -8.72
C PRO A 8 1.32 1.59 -8.85
N HIS A 9 2.25 2.52 -9.08
CA HIS A 9 1.96 3.93 -9.39
C HIS A 9 2.47 4.28 -10.79
N ALA A 10 1.82 5.27 -11.41
CA ALA A 10 2.26 5.84 -12.67
C ALA A 10 3.70 6.37 -12.58
N VAL A 11 4.43 6.25 -13.69
CA VAL A 11 5.86 6.66 -13.77
C VAL A 11 6.04 8.13 -13.40
N ALA A 12 5.11 9.00 -13.78
CA ALA A 12 5.12 10.43 -13.41
C ALA A 12 5.12 10.65 -11.89
N HIS A 13 4.32 9.88 -11.13
CA HIS A 13 4.31 9.95 -9.68
C HIS A 13 5.62 9.44 -9.07
N ASN A 14 6.26 8.42 -9.67
CA ASN A 14 7.54 7.92 -9.17
C ASN A 14 8.62 9.01 -9.22
N GLU A 15 8.67 9.80 -10.30
CA GLU A 15 9.67 10.86 -10.45
C GLU A 15 9.45 12.05 -9.51
N GLN A 16 8.18 12.40 -9.28
CA GLN A 16 7.82 13.44 -8.31
C GLN A 16 8.14 13.00 -6.87
N TYR A 17 7.68 11.82 -6.47
CA TYR A 17 7.79 11.38 -5.07
C TYR A 17 9.16 10.81 -4.72
N ARG A 18 9.98 10.32 -5.67
CA ARG A 18 11.36 9.88 -5.35
C ARG A 18 12.22 11.02 -4.79
N LYS A 19 11.95 12.27 -5.22
CA LYS A 19 12.66 13.47 -4.76
C LYS A 19 12.13 13.97 -3.42
N LEU A 20 10.86 13.69 -3.12
CA LEU A 20 10.13 14.25 -1.97
C LEU A 20 10.04 13.29 -0.77
N ILE A 21 10.21 11.98 -1.01
CA ILE A 21 10.05 10.92 -0.02
C ILE A 21 11.30 10.03 -0.03
N LYS A 22 12.10 10.12 1.03
CA LYS A 22 13.29 9.28 1.21
C LYS A 22 12.87 7.81 1.33
N GLY A 23 13.49 6.93 0.56
CA GLY A 23 13.16 5.51 0.56
C GLY A 23 11.95 5.11 -0.29
N TYR A 24 11.37 6.05 -1.05
CA TYR A 24 10.26 5.76 -1.98
C TYR A 24 10.56 4.57 -2.90
N MET A 25 11.79 4.49 -3.42
CA MET A 25 12.21 3.44 -4.35
C MET A 25 12.25 2.04 -3.71
N LEU A 26 12.28 1.92 -2.38
CA LEU A 26 12.29 0.62 -1.69
C LEU A 26 11.06 -0.21 -2.01
N ARG A 27 9.94 0.45 -2.35
CA ARG A 27 8.70 -0.22 -2.76
C ARG A 27 8.85 -1.13 -3.98
N HIS A 28 9.82 -0.86 -4.86
CA HIS A 28 10.06 -1.64 -6.07
C HIS A 28 10.82 -2.96 -5.77
N LYS A 29 11.29 -3.16 -4.54
CA LYS A 29 11.94 -4.42 -4.13
C LYS A 29 10.95 -5.57 -3.93
N VAL A 30 9.65 -5.27 -3.82
CA VAL A 30 8.60 -6.26 -3.61
C VAL A 30 7.67 -6.31 -4.82
N LYS A 31 7.16 -7.50 -5.12
CA LYS A 31 6.15 -7.66 -6.18
C LYS A 31 4.90 -6.86 -5.80
N PRO A 32 4.33 -6.08 -6.74
CA PRO A 32 3.11 -5.33 -6.48
C PRO A 32 1.95 -6.27 -6.16
N GLY A 33 1.08 -5.81 -5.25
CA GLY A 33 -0.06 -6.56 -4.72
C GLY A 33 -1.43 -6.06 -5.17
N ILE A 34 -2.43 -6.94 -5.12
CA ILE A 34 -3.85 -6.56 -5.31
C ILE A 34 -4.36 -5.79 -4.08
N THR A 35 -4.00 -6.27 -2.88
CA THR A 35 -4.21 -5.58 -1.60
C THR A 35 -2.88 -5.24 -0.94
N GLY A 36 -2.89 -4.38 0.08
CA GLY A 36 -1.68 -3.97 0.79
C GLY A 36 -1.98 -3.40 2.16
N TRP A 37 -0.95 -3.33 3.01
CA TRP A 37 -1.08 -2.82 4.38
C TRP A 37 -1.62 -1.39 4.42
N ALA A 38 -1.19 -0.53 3.50
CA ALA A 38 -1.73 0.83 3.39
C ALA A 38 -3.25 0.83 3.06
N GLN A 39 -3.73 -0.07 2.20
CA GLN A 39 -5.15 -0.13 1.80
C GLN A 39 -6.08 -0.60 2.92
N VAL A 40 -5.63 -1.49 3.79
CA VAL A 40 -6.44 -1.93 4.95
C VAL A 40 -6.42 -0.92 6.09
N ASN A 41 -5.47 0.02 6.10
CA ASN A 41 -5.39 1.13 7.06
C ASN A 41 -6.03 2.43 6.52
N GLY A 42 -6.91 2.34 5.53
CA GLY A 42 -7.70 3.48 5.06
C GLY A 42 -7.01 4.39 4.05
N LEU A 43 -5.80 4.07 3.58
CA LEU A 43 -5.14 4.81 2.48
C LEU A 43 -5.57 4.28 1.11
N ARG A 44 -6.89 4.11 0.93
CA ARG A 44 -7.53 3.78 -0.34
C ARG A 44 -7.85 5.09 -1.07
N GLY A 45 -7.34 5.27 -2.28
CA GLY A 45 -7.70 6.40 -3.15
C GLY A 45 -6.53 7.24 -3.66
N GLU A 46 -6.89 8.36 -4.30
CA GLU A 46 -5.96 9.34 -4.84
C GLU A 46 -5.20 10.00 -3.69
N THR A 47 -3.88 9.87 -3.72
CA THR A 47 -2.98 10.55 -2.80
C THR A 47 -2.81 12.00 -3.24
N GLU A 48 -3.87 12.80 -3.12
CA GLU A 48 -3.90 14.22 -3.52
C GLU A 48 -2.90 15.06 -2.70
N THR A 49 -2.61 14.66 -1.47
CA THR A 49 -1.65 15.35 -0.61
C THR A 49 -0.37 14.56 -0.40
N LEU A 50 0.74 15.29 -0.31
CA LEU A 50 2.08 14.73 -0.13
C LEU A 50 2.21 13.95 1.19
N ASP A 51 1.52 14.38 2.25
CA ASP A 51 1.53 13.69 3.53
C ASP A 51 0.77 12.36 3.50
N LYS A 52 -0.35 12.28 2.77
CA LYS A 52 -1.03 11.00 2.50
C LYS A 52 -0.11 10.04 1.74
N MET A 53 0.65 10.55 0.77
CA MET A 53 1.61 9.73 0.03
C MET A 53 2.78 9.27 0.90
N ARG A 54 3.31 10.13 1.79
CA ARG A 54 4.33 9.76 2.77
C ARG A 54 3.84 8.67 3.72
N ALA A 55 2.64 8.84 4.28
CA ALA A 55 2.03 7.83 5.14
C ALA A 55 1.89 6.48 4.42
N ARG A 56 1.45 6.50 3.15
CA ARG A 56 1.35 5.30 2.32
C ARG A 56 2.69 4.59 2.14
N VAL A 57 3.73 5.35 1.79
CA VAL A 57 5.09 4.79 1.64
C VAL A 57 5.59 4.23 2.96
N GLN A 58 5.29 4.89 4.08
CA GLN A 58 5.65 4.40 5.41
C GLN A 58 5.00 3.03 5.68
N TYR A 59 3.71 2.87 5.41
CA TYR A 59 3.02 1.58 5.55
C TYR A 59 3.56 0.51 4.58
N ASP A 60 3.93 0.88 3.36
CA ASP A 60 4.58 -0.06 2.42
C ASP A 60 5.95 -0.51 2.96
N ILE A 61 6.74 0.39 3.56
CA ILE A 61 8.02 0.07 4.22
C ILE A 61 7.82 -0.79 5.46
N ASP A 62 6.82 -0.48 6.28
CA ASP A 62 6.51 -1.25 7.48
C ASP A 62 6.03 -2.66 7.12
N TYR A 63 5.30 -2.81 6.02
CA TYR A 63 4.94 -4.12 5.47
C TYR A 63 6.17 -4.92 5.04
N MET A 64 7.14 -4.28 4.38
CA MET A 64 8.40 -4.92 4.02
C MET A 64 9.21 -5.34 5.25
N ARG A 65 9.28 -4.49 6.28
CA ARG A 65 10.04 -4.76 7.50
C ARG A 65 9.45 -5.90 8.32
N ASN A 66 8.12 -5.92 8.47
CA ASN A 66 7.41 -6.92 9.25
C ASN A 66 6.88 -8.08 8.40
N TRP A 67 7.47 -8.27 7.22
CA TRP A 67 7.00 -9.27 6.27
C TRP A 67 7.03 -10.66 6.90
N SER A 68 5.86 -11.30 6.96
CA SER A 68 5.69 -12.68 7.39
C SER A 68 4.43 -13.26 6.74
N LEU A 69 4.37 -14.58 6.61
CA LEU A 69 3.19 -15.28 6.08
C LEU A 69 1.93 -14.97 6.91
N GLY A 70 2.05 -14.96 8.24
CA GLY A 70 0.94 -14.62 9.15
C GLY A 70 0.45 -13.18 8.99
N PHE A 71 1.37 -12.22 8.82
CA PHE A 71 0.99 -10.82 8.55
C PHE A 71 0.26 -10.69 7.22
N GLY A 72 0.67 -11.44 6.19
CA GLY A 72 -0.04 -11.53 4.92
C GLY A 72 -1.48 -12.04 5.08
N LEU A 73 -1.69 -13.13 5.82
CA LEU A 73 -3.02 -13.67 6.10
C LEU A 73 -3.92 -12.68 6.87
N MET A 74 -3.35 -11.96 7.84
CA MET A 74 -4.08 -10.92 8.58
C MET A 74 -4.53 -9.78 7.66
N ILE A 75 -3.68 -9.36 6.70
CA ILE A 75 -4.05 -8.34 5.71
C ILE A 75 -5.18 -8.82 4.82
N ILE A 76 -5.14 -10.09 4.39
CA ILE A 76 -6.23 -10.69 3.60
C ILE A 76 -7.53 -10.70 4.42
N GLY A 77 -7.49 -11.16 5.67
CA GLY A 77 -8.64 -11.17 6.57
C GLY A 77 -9.23 -9.76 6.81
N LYS A 78 -8.37 -8.76 7.05
CA LYS A 78 -8.80 -7.35 7.13
C LYS A 78 -9.39 -6.85 5.83
N THR A 79 -8.81 -7.25 4.69
CA THR A 79 -9.35 -6.87 3.37
C THR A 79 -10.77 -7.41 3.20
N LEU A 80 -11.02 -8.68 3.57
CA LEU A 80 -12.37 -9.27 3.55
C LEU A 80 -13.33 -8.56 4.49
N ALA A 81 -12.90 -8.25 5.72
CA ALA A 81 -13.72 -7.51 6.68
C ALA A 81 -14.07 -6.10 6.17
N VAL A 82 -13.12 -5.41 5.54
CA VAL A 82 -13.40 -4.10 4.94
C VAL A 82 -14.35 -4.26 3.76
N VAL A 83 -14.13 -5.19 2.83
CA VAL A 83 -15.06 -5.43 1.70
C VAL A 83 -16.47 -5.76 2.18
N TRP A 84 -16.60 -6.51 3.28
CA TRP A 84 -17.90 -6.82 3.86
C TRP A 84 -18.56 -5.62 4.54
N ARG A 85 -17.78 -4.73 5.18
CA ARG A 85 -18.30 -3.47 5.73
C ARG A 85 -18.62 -2.44 4.65
N ASP A 86 -17.90 -2.48 3.54
CA ASP A 86 -17.95 -1.54 2.42
C ASP A 86 -18.94 -2.03 1.35
N GLN A 87 -20.03 -2.70 1.75
CA GLN A 87 -21.11 -3.14 0.85
C GLN A 87 -21.88 -1.98 0.18
N ASN A 88 -21.44 -0.74 0.37
CA ASN A 88 -21.96 0.47 -0.30
C ASN A 88 -20.94 1.15 -1.22
N ALA A 89 -19.77 0.56 -1.48
CA ALA A 89 -18.86 1.06 -2.50
C ALA A 89 -19.31 0.58 -3.90
N TYR A 90 -20.40 1.20 -4.39
CA TYR A 90 -20.76 1.20 -5.81
C TYR A 90 -19.89 2.21 -6.58
#